data_AF-A0A832XF61-F1
#
_entry.id   AF-A0A832XF61-F1
#
_cell.length_a   1.000
_cell.length_b   1.000
_cell.length_c   1.000
_cell.angle_alpha   90.00
_cell.angle_beta   90.00
_cell.angle_gamma   90.00
#
_symmetry.space_group_name_H-M   'P 1'
#
loop_
_entity.id
_entity.type
_entity.pdbx_description
1 polymer ?
#
loop_
_entity_poly.entity_id
_entity_poly.type
_entity_poly.pdbx_seq_one_letter_code
_entity_poly.pdbx_strand_id
1 'polypeptide(L)'
;MAKKSESEKAMPAMKLPMDPKMLGAIVVVIIIVAAVFMMRGPSNGPETGGTTTGGDEPLAPPSPPAPEQPAATYGCTTNIQCDDKDRCTTDSCSAGVCKNTPEPDCAVSTEQQPKIVAVNFGSKEDEFVQIEGKNWYVDNWVITNGKGEVLIKFFQTYTTENKINGKWTIYTSCASLSTSTIKYVCKDKGFFSDTGDKAILKDEVGNVISEMAG
;
A
#
# COMPACT_ATOMS: atom_id res chain seq x y z
N MET A 1 -17.90 -24.79 58.86
CA MET A 1 -17.27 -23.68 58.12
C MET A 1 -18.01 -23.54 56.79
N ALA A 2 -18.98 -22.63 56.71
CA ALA A 2 -19.81 -22.45 55.52
C ALA A 2 -19.21 -21.36 54.62
N LYS A 3 -18.93 -21.71 53.37
CA LYS A 3 -18.36 -20.83 52.34
C LYS A 3 -19.50 -20.01 51.72
N LYS A 4 -19.43 -18.69 51.89
CA LYS A 4 -20.40 -17.71 51.36
C LYS A 4 -20.15 -17.53 49.85
N SER A 5 -21.15 -17.80 49.03
CA SER A 5 -21.14 -17.54 47.59
C SER A 5 -21.31 -16.04 47.31
N GLU A 6 -20.39 -15.45 46.55
CA GLU A 6 -20.49 -14.07 46.09
C GLU A 6 -21.49 -13.94 44.94
N SER A 7 -22.33 -12.92 45.07
CA SER A 7 -23.42 -12.55 44.19
C SER A 7 -22.91 -11.95 42.89
N GLU A 8 -23.30 -12.52 41.75
CA GLU A 8 -23.20 -11.89 40.43
C GLU A 8 -23.90 -10.53 40.45
N LYS A 9 -23.13 -9.48 40.20
CA LYS A 9 -23.64 -8.12 40.10
C LYS A 9 -24.06 -7.89 38.65
N ALA A 10 -25.37 -8.01 38.40
CA ALA A 10 -25.96 -7.71 37.09
C ALA A 10 -25.60 -6.27 36.67
N MET A 11 -24.97 -6.13 35.51
CA MET A 11 -24.68 -4.82 34.92
C MET A 11 -25.98 -4.19 34.40
N PRO A 12 -26.19 -2.88 34.61
CA PRO A 12 -27.39 -2.21 34.17
C PRO A 12 -27.45 -2.12 32.64
N ALA A 13 -28.61 -2.46 32.08
CA ALA A 13 -28.90 -2.31 30.66
C ALA A 13 -28.75 -0.84 30.24
N MET A 14 -27.76 -0.57 29.39
CA MET A 14 -27.47 0.77 28.88
C MET A 14 -28.55 1.13 27.85
N LYS A 15 -29.51 1.97 28.26
CA LYS A 15 -30.48 2.60 27.34
C LYS A 15 -29.73 3.65 26.53
N LEU A 16 -29.36 3.32 25.30
CA LEU A 16 -28.88 4.30 24.34
C LEU A 16 -30.05 5.21 23.92
N PRO A 17 -29.94 6.54 24.06
CA PRO A 17 -30.94 7.47 23.56
C PRO A 17 -30.80 7.56 22.04
N MET A 18 -31.55 6.75 21.30
CA MET A 18 -31.69 6.93 19.86
C MET A 18 -32.79 7.95 19.58
N ASP A 19 -32.41 9.08 18.99
CA ASP A 19 -33.34 10.09 18.48
C ASP A 19 -34.18 9.46 17.34
N PRO A 20 -35.52 9.51 17.37
CA PRO A 20 -36.38 8.97 16.32
C PRO A 20 -36.09 9.51 14.91
N LYS A 21 -35.45 10.68 14.78
CA LYS A 21 -35.01 11.23 13.48
C LYS A 21 -33.81 10.49 12.89
N MET A 22 -32.91 9.97 13.72
CA MET A 22 -31.78 9.14 13.28
C MET A 22 -32.25 7.80 12.71
N LEU A 23 -33.31 7.23 13.28
CA LEU A 23 -33.86 5.95 12.84
C LEU A 23 -34.40 6.02 11.40
N GLY A 24 -35.05 7.14 11.05
CA GLY A 24 -35.54 7.38 9.68
C GLY A 24 -34.40 7.45 8.65
N ALA A 25 -33.31 8.14 8.98
CA ALA A 25 -32.16 8.26 8.08
C ALA A 25 -31.47 6.91 7.84
N ILE A 26 -31.30 6.10 8.89
CA ILE A 26 -30.67 4.77 8.78
C ILE A 26 -31.50 3.84 7.89
N VAL A 27 -32.83 3.83 8.04
CA VAL A 27 -33.72 2.98 7.23
C VAL A 27 -33.66 3.38 5.75
N VAL A 28 -33.64 4.68 5.43
CA VAL A 28 -33.51 5.15 4.06
C VAL A 28 -32.18 4.74 3.43
N VAL A 29 -31.07 4.84 4.16
CA VAL A 29 -29.75 4.40 3.68
C VAL A 29 -29.73 2.90 3.39
N ILE A 30 -30.30 2.07 4.27
CA ILE A 30 -30.36 0.61 4.08
C ILE A 30 -31.17 0.27 2.81
N ILE A 31 -32.30 0.94 2.58
CA ILE A 31 -33.14 0.72 1.39
C ILE A 31 -32.37 1.11 0.11
N ILE A 32 -31.65 2.23 0.10
CA ILE A 32 -30.85 2.67 -1.05
C ILE A 32 -29.72 1.67 -1.35
N VAL A 33 -29.00 1.22 -0.32
CA VAL A 33 -27.91 0.24 -0.49
C VAL A 33 -28.44 -1.08 -1.04
N ALA A 34 -29.58 -1.58 -0.54
CA ALA A 34 -30.21 -2.78 -1.05
C ALA A 34 -30.64 -2.64 -2.52
N ALA A 35 -31.23 -1.50 -2.91
CA ALA A 35 -31.62 -1.24 -4.28
C ALA A 35 -30.42 -1.22 -5.24
N VAL A 36 -29.30 -0.59 -4.84
CA VAL A 36 -28.06 -0.57 -5.63
C VAL A 36 -27.47 -1.97 -5.79
N PHE A 37 -27.53 -2.80 -4.75
CA PHE A 37 -27.04 -4.17 -4.81
C PHE A 37 -27.88 -5.05 -5.74
N MET A 38 -29.21 -4.86 -5.76
CA MET A 38 -30.11 -5.60 -6.64
C MET A 38 -30.05 -5.16 -8.11
N MET A 39 -29.54 -3.97 -8.42
CA MET A 39 -29.32 -3.53 -9.81
C MET A 39 -28.03 -4.10 -10.44
N ARG A 40 -27.12 -4.68 -9.64
CA ARG A 40 -25.96 -5.41 -10.15
C ARG A 40 -26.35 -6.86 -10.40
N GLY A 41 -26.83 -7.13 -11.62
CA GLY A 41 -27.10 -8.50 -12.07
C GLY A 41 -25.85 -9.40 -11.99
N PRO A 42 -26.03 -10.73 -11.91
CA PRO A 42 -24.93 -11.69 -11.85
C PRO A 42 -24.07 -11.59 -13.13
N SER A 43 -22.82 -11.16 -12.97
CA SER A 43 -21.85 -11.13 -14.06
C SER A 43 -21.40 -12.56 -14.38
N ASN A 44 -22.04 -13.19 -15.35
CA ASN A 44 -21.49 -14.39 -15.99
C ASN A 44 -20.30 -13.95 -16.87
N GLY A 45 -19.09 -14.11 -16.34
CA GLY A 45 -17.87 -13.91 -17.12
C GLY A 45 -17.69 -15.03 -18.14
N PRO A 46 -17.25 -14.73 -19.38
CA PRO A 46 -16.96 -15.77 -20.37
C PRO A 46 -15.61 -16.42 -20.07
N GLU A 47 -15.61 -17.74 -19.96
CA GLU A 47 -14.40 -18.56 -20.02
C GLU A 47 -13.88 -18.57 -21.46
N THR A 48 -12.80 -17.85 -21.75
CA THR A 48 -12.05 -18.00 -23.00
C THR A 48 -10.84 -18.89 -22.76
N GLY A 49 -11.03 -20.19 -22.98
CA GLY A 49 -9.95 -21.15 -23.21
C GLY A 49 -9.31 -20.91 -24.57
N GLY A 50 -8.08 -20.41 -24.57
CA GLY A 50 -7.26 -20.23 -25.77
C GLY A 50 -6.08 -21.19 -25.76
N THR A 51 -6.21 -22.30 -26.49
CA THR A 51 -5.11 -23.20 -26.85
C THR A 51 -4.21 -22.50 -27.87
N THR A 52 -2.95 -22.24 -27.52
CA THR A 52 -1.94 -21.76 -28.48
C THR A 52 -1.22 -22.96 -29.10
N THR A 53 -1.55 -23.25 -30.35
CA THR A 53 -0.77 -24.11 -31.24
C THR A 53 0.47 -23.36 -31.70
N GLY A 54 1.65 -23.95 -31.48
CA GLY A 54 2.92 -23.47 -32.00
C GLY A 54 2.96 -23.50 -33.52
N GLY A 55 3.28 -22.35 -34.11
CA GLY A 55 3.67 -22.23 -35.52
C GLY A 55 5.11 -21.74 -35.56
N ASP A 56 5.98 -22.53 -36.20
CA ASP A 56 7.34 -22.18 -36.56
C ASP A 56 7.32 -20.93 -37.45
N GLU A 57 7.67 -19.78 -36.86
CA GLU A 57 7.89 -18.53 -37.57
C GLU A 57 9.26 -18.60 -38.28
N PRO A 58 9.35 -18.34 -39.60
CA PRO A 58 10.61 -18.38 -40.31
C PRO A 58 11.56 -17.31 -39.78
N LEU A 59 12.76 -17.73 -39.36
CA LEU A 59 13.83 -16.85 -38.91
C LEU A 59 14.10 -15.76 -39.97
N ALA A 60 13.81 -14.51 -39.61
CA ALA A 60 14.17 -13.36 -40.42
C ALA A 60 15.70 -13.30 -40.63
N PRO A 61 16.18 -12.85 -41.80
CA PRO A 61 17.61 -12.71 -42.04
C PRO A 61 18.23 -11.73 -41.02
N PRO A 62 19.52 -11.93 -40.65
CA PRO A 62 20.19 -11.05 -39.70
C PRO A 62 20.21 -9.62 -40.25
N SER A 63 19.69 -8.69 -39.46
CA SER A 63 19.76 -7.26 -39.76
C SER A 63 21.23 -6.85 -40.00
N PRO A 64 21.50 -5.96 -40.96
CA PRO A 64 22.85 -5.43 -41.18
C PRO A 64 23.38 -4.82 -39.88
N PRO A 65 24.71 -4.86 -39.64
CA PRO A 65 25.31 -4.26 -38.46
C PRO A 65 24.93 -2.78 -38.43
N ALA A 66 24.29 -2.38 -37.32
CA ALA A 66 23.94 -0.99 -37.08
C ALA A 66 25.20 -0.14 -37.25
N PRO A 67 25.14 1.00 -37.98
CA PRO A 67 26.29 1.86 -38.13
C PRO A 67 26.85 2.18 -36.74
N GLU A 68 28.16 1.98 -36.55
CA GLU A 68 28.85 2.32 -35.30
C GLU A 68 28.52 3.78 -34.96
N GLN A 69 27.63 3.92 -33.97
CA GLN A 69 27.16 5.19 -33.50
C GLN A 69 28.35 5.85 -32.80
N PRO A 70 28.87 7.00 -33.30
CA PRO A 70 29.98 7.67 -32.65
C PRO A 70 29.58 7.96 -31.21
N ALA A 71 30.50 7.68 -30.28
CA ALA A 71 30.31 7.77 -28.84
C ALA A 71 29.40 8.95 -28.48
N ALA A 72 28.14 8.63 -28.16
CA ALA A 72 27.18 9.63 -27.75
C ALA A 72 27.73 10.25 -26.47
N THR A 73 28.20 11.50 -26.57
CA THR A 73 28.11 12.43 -25.46
C THR A 73 26.63 12.47 -25.11
N TYR A 74 26.21 11.65 -24.15
CA TYR A 74 24.83 11.52 -23.72
C TYR A 74 24.44 12.83 -23.03
N GLY A 75 24.08 13.81 -23.85
CA GLY A 75 23.42 15.00 -23.39
C GLY A 75 21.97 14.68 -23.07
N CYS A 76 21.41 15.39 -22.10
CA CYS A 76 20.01 15.32 -21.78
C CYS A 76 19.21 16.33 -22.64
N THR A 77 17.91 16.10 -22.79
CA THR A 77 16.95 17.06 -23.37
C THR A 77 15.79 17.34 -22.43
N THR A 78 15.55 16.47 -21.44
CA THR A 78 14.51 16.62 -20.42
C THR A 78 15.06 16.23 -19.05
N ASN A 79 14.45 16.73 -17.97
CA ASN A 79 14.87 16.41 -16.61
C ASN A 79 14.79 14.91 -16.31
N ILE A 80 13.81 14.20 -16.87
CA ILE A 80 13.61 12.75 -16.67
C ILE A 80 14.82 11.95 -17.15
N GLN A 81 15.55 12.43 -18.16
CA GLN A 81 16.76 11.75 -18.66
C GLN A 81 17.95 11.90 -17.70
N CYS A 82 17.85 12.75 -16.69
CA CYS A 82 18.86 12.98 -15.67
C CYS A 82 18.55 12.32 -14.33
N ASP A 83 17.44 11.58 -14.25
CA ASP A 83 17.04 10.84 -13.06
C ASP A 83 18.12 9.81 -12.69
N ASP A 84 18.93 10.12 -11.68
CA ASP A 84 19.95 9.20 -11.15
C ASP A 84 19.40 8.24 -10.10
N LYS A 85 18.09 8.33 -9.83
CA LYS A 85 17.37 7.61 -8.79
C LYS A 85 17.86 7.92 -7.38
N ASP A 86 18.69 8.96 -7.20
CA ASP A 86 18.97 9.50 -5.88
C ASP A 86 17.81 10.42 -5.48
N ARG A 87 17.07 9.99 -4.46
CA ARG A 87 15.91 10.73 -3.97
C ARG A 87 16.30 12.02 -3.24
N CYS A 88 17.60 12.17 -2.96
CA CYS A 88 18.21 13.34 -2.35
C CYS A 88 18.70 14.37 -3.35
N THR A 89 18.53 14.14 -4.65
CA THR A 89 18.87 15.10 -5.69
C THR A 89 17.61 15.59 -6.39
N THR A 90 17.60 16.88 -6.71
CA THR A 90 16.72 17.41 -7.76
C THR A 90 17.50 17.36 -9.07
N ASP A 91 17.03 16.49 -9.96
CA ASP A 91 17.65 16.28 -11.26
C ASP A 91 17.06 17.21 -12.30
N SER A 92 17.95 17.94 -12.97
CA SER A 92 17.59 18.88 -14.01
C SER A 92 18.50 18.75 -15.21
N CYS A 93 17.90 18.84 -16.39
CA CYS A 93 18.64 18.95 -17.63
C CYS A 93 18.85 20.42 -17.97
N SER A 94 20.10 20.86 -18.02
CA SER A 94 20.45 22.25 -18.34
C SER A 94 21.51 22.28 -19.43
N ALA A 95 21.17 22.87 -20.58
CA ALA A 95 22.06 23.01 -21.73
C ALA A 95 22.69 21.67 -22.21
N GLY A 96 21.91 20.59 -22.17
CA GLY A 96 22.40 19.28 -22.57
C GLY A 96 23.18 18.54 -21.48
N VAL A 97 23.28 19.08 -20.25
CA VAL A 97 24.05 18.48 -19.15
C VAL A 97 23.13 18.21 -17.96
N CYS A 98 23.26 17.02 -17.37
CA CYS A 98 22.56 16.67 -16.14
C CYS A 98 23.18 17.38 -14.94
N LYS A 99 22.31 17.98 -14.13
CA LYS A 99 22.63 18.58 -12.84
C LYS A 99 21.78 17.92 -11.78
N ASN A 100 22.45 17.25 -10.85
CA ASN A 100 21.86 16.48 -9.78
C ASN A 100 22.14 17.27 -8.50
N THR A 101 21.19 18.13 -8.12
CA THR A 101 21.40 19.13 -7.07
C THR A 101 20.97 18.54 -5.73
N PRO A 102 21.87 18.40 -4.73
CA PRO A 102 21.47 17.90 -3.43
C PRO A 102 20.39 18.79 -2.80
N GLU A 103 19.32 18.16 -2.32
CA GLU A 103 18.26 18.83 -1.58
C GLU A 103 18.73 19.14 -0.15
N PRO A 104 18.59 20.38 0.35
CA PRO A 104 19.13 20.80 1.65
C PRO A 104 18.63 19.99 2.84
N ASP A 105 17.40 19.49 2.75
CA ASP A 105 16.76 18.66 3.79
C ASP A 105 17.05 17.16 3.62
N CYS A 106 17.75 16.78 2.55
CA CYS A 106 18.20 15.40 2.31
C CYS A 106 19.62 15.19 2.85
N ALA A 107 19.87 15.73 4.04
CA ALA A 107 20.86 15.12 4.90
C ALA A 107 20.43 13.66 5.03
N VAL A 108 21.27 12.74 4.54
CA VAL A 108 21.13 11.29 4.64
C VAL A 108 21.20 10.89 6.11
N SER A 109 20.21 11.32 6.88
CA SER A 109 19.98 10.86 8.21
C SER A 109 19.17 9.60 8.03
N THR A 110 19.75 8.48 8.42
CA THR A 110 19.02 7.24 8.72
C THR A 110 17.77 7.48 9.59
N GLU A 111 17.61 8.67 10.19
CA GLU A 111 16.44 9.13 10.94
C GLU A 111 15.24 9.54 10.06
N GLN A 112 15.44 9.85 8.78
CA GLN A 112 14.34 10.27 7.90
C GLN A 112 13.74 9.13 7.09
N GLN A 113 14.41 7.98 7.00
CA GLN A 113 13.83 6.80 6.36
C GLN A 113 12.49 6.46 7.02
N PRO A 114 11.48 6.08 6.22
CA PRO A 114 10.19 5.76 6.78
C PRO A 114 10.34 4.55 7.68
N LYS A 115 9.78 4.71 8.88
CA LYS A 115 9.98 3.78 9.96
C LYS A 115 8.67 3.12 10.30
N ILE A 116 8.72 1.83 10.62
CA ILE A 116 7.61 1.18 11.30
C ILE A 116 7.56 1.73 12.72
N VAL A 117 6.48 2.41 13.08
CA VAL A 117 6.32 3.11 14.36
C VAL A 117 5.33 2.44 15.30
N ALA A 118 4.50 1.55 14.78
CA ALA A 118 3.69 0.66 15.59
C ALA A 118 3.29 -0.57 14.77
N VAL A 119 3.09 -1.69 15.45
CA VAL A 119 2.50 -2.89 14.90
C VAL A 119 1.46 -3.41 15.89
N ASN A 120 0.38 -3.96 15.36
CA ASN A 120 -0.59 -4.72 16.13
C ASN A 120 -0.85 -6.04 15.41
N PHE A 121 -0.43 -7.12 16.05
CA PHE A 121 -0.55 -8.50 15.60
C PHE A 121 -1.72 -9.23 16.27
N GLY A 122 -2.71 -8.45 16.74
CA GLY A 122 -3.87 -8.92 17.47
C GLY A 122 -4.82 -9.81 16.67
N SER A 123 -5.95 -10.15 17.28
CA SER A 123 -6.95 -11.04 16.68
C SER A 123 -7.64 -10.39 15.48
N LYS A 124 -7.38 -10.88 14.26
CA LYS A 124 -8.11 -10.82 12.95
C LYS A 124 -8.76 -9.50 12.47
N GLU A 125 -9.26 -8.63 13.33
CA GLU A 125 -10.01 -7.42 12.95
C GLU A 125 -9.25 -6.11 13.24
N ASP A 126 -8.24 -6.14 14.14
CA ASP A 126 -7.46 -4.97 14.55
C ASP A 126 -5.97 -5.04 14.15
N GLU A 127 -5.63 -5.93 13.21
CA GLU A 127 -4.27 -6.09 12.73
C GLU A 127 -3.82 -4.88 11.89
N PHE A 128 -2.73 -4.23 12.31
CA PHE A 128 -2.19 -3.07 11.58
C PHE A 128 -0.68 -2.93 11.67
N VAL A 129 -0.13 -2.19 10.70
CA VAL A 129 1.23 -1.63 10.75
C VAL A 129 1.15 -0.14 10.52
N GLN A 130 1.74 0.64 11.41
CA GLN A 130 1.91 2.07 11.24
C GLN A 130 3.30 2.37 10.73
N ILE A 131 3.36 3.14 9.65
CA ILE A 131 4.59 3.68 9.10
C ILE A 131 4.57 5.21 9.22
N GLU A 132 5.70 5.80 9.54
CA GLU A 132 5.85 7.25 9.59
C GLU A 132 7.01 7.66 8.71
N GLY A 133 6.83 8.72 7.93
CA GLY A 133 7.87 9.25 7.05
C GLY A 133 7.52 10.67 6.60
N LYS A 134 8.52 11.36 6.06
CA LYS A 134 8.35 12.72 5.51
C LYS A 134 8.84 12.75 4.07
N ASN A 135 7.94 13.04 3.13
CA ASN A 135 8.22 13.15 1.69
C ASN A 135 8.76 11.88 1.00
N TRP A 136 8.43 10.69 1.51
CA TRP A 136 8.90 9.43 0.92
C TRP A 136 7.92 8.88 -0.09
N TYR A 137 8.33 8.72 -1.36
CA TYR A 137 7.45 8.01 -2.28
C TYR A 137 7.51 6.51 -2.02
N VAL A 138 6.33 5.93 -1.98
CA VAL A 138 6.14 4.50 -1.82
C VAL A 138 5.65 3.95 -3.14
N ASP A 139 6.46 3.13 -3.79
CA ASP A 139 6.06 2.42 -5.00
C ASP A 139 6.45 0.96 -4.85
N ASN A 140 5.46 0.06 -4.87
CA ASN A 140 5.66 -1.39 -4.74
C ASN A 140 6.45 -1.85 -3.51
N TRP A 141 6.36 -1.11 -2.39
CA TRP A 141 7.00 -1.55 -1.14
C TRP A 141 6.33 -2.78 -0.57
N VAL A 142 7.06 -3.49 0.28
CA VAL A 142 6.59 -4.75 0.86
C VAL A 142 6.74 -4.71 2.37
N ILE A 143 5.70 -5.11 3.10
CA ILE A 143 5.81 -5.47 4.51
C ILE A 143 5.84 -6.99 4.61
N THR A 144 6.91 -7.54 5.14
CA THR A 144 7.07 -8.99 5.34
C THR A 144 7.09 -9.35 6.80
N ASN A 145 6.66 -10.57 7.13
CA ASN A 145 6.88 -11.18 8.44
C ASN A 145 7.25 -12.67 8.28
N GLY A 146 7.27 -13.42 9.38
CA GLY A 146 7.58 -14.86 9.38
C GLY A 146 6.61 -15.71 8.55
N LYS A 147 5.41 -15.21 8.24
CA LYS A 147 4.35 -15.93 7.53
C LYS A 147 4.21 -15.57 6.06
N GLY A 148 4.73 -14.44 5.62
CA GLY A 148 4.71 -14.09 4.20
C GLY A 148 4.99 -12.61 3.92
N GLU A 149 4.40 -12.12 2.82
CA GLU A 149 4.57 -10.76 2.34
C GLU A 149 3.23 -10.06 2.01
N VAL A 150 3.09 -8.81 2.45
CA VAL A 150 2.01 -7.87 2.12
C VAL A 150 2.58 -6.77 1.22
N LEU A 151 2.06 -6.70 -0.01
CA LEU A 151 2.52 -5.76 -1.02
C LEU A 151 1.79 -4.42 -0.90
N ILE A 152 2.48 -3.37 -0.47
CA ILE A 152 1.94 -2.01 -0.45
C ILE A 152 1.89 -1.45 -1.88
N LYS A 153 0.72 -1.59 -2.50
CA LYS A 153 0.41 -0.97 -3.79
C LYS A 153 -0.51 0.23 -3.63
N PHE A 154 -0.09 1.35 -4.22
CA PHE A 154 -0.93 2.54 -4.34
C PHE A 154 -1.69 2.42 -5.64
N PHE A 155 -2.99 2.18 -5.54
CA PHE A 155 -3.88 2.35 -6.69
C PHE A 155 -3.96 3.85 -6.97
N GLN A 156 -3.10 4.31 -7.88
CA GLN A 156 -3.19 5.64 -8.47
C GLN A 156 -4.59 5.79 -9.05
N THR A 157 -5.49 6.42 -8.29
CA THR A 157 -6.80 6.74 -8.81
C THR A 157 -6.84 8.21 -9.16
N TYR A 158 -6.45 9.16 -8.28
CA TYR A 158 -6.54 10.59 -8.64
C TYR A 158 -5.54 11.55 -7.96
N THR A 159 -4.55 11.08 -7.19
CA THR A 159 -3.60 11.96 -6.49
C THR A 159 -2.18 11.76 -6.98
N THR A 160 -1.53 12.83 -7.41
CA THR A 160 -0.12 12.87 -7.85
C THR A 160 0.89 12.68 -6.71
N GLU A 161 0.45 12.50 -5.48
CA GLU A 161 1.31 12.39 -4.30
C GLU A 161 1.26 10.99 -3.67
N ASN A 162 2.10 10.08 -4.17
CA ASN A 162 2.40 8.80 -3.51
C ASN A 162 3.42 8.96 -2.37
N LYS A 163 3.43 10.12 -1.69
CA LYS A 163 4.39 10.44 -0.64
C LYS A 163 3.81 10.15 0.74
N ILE A 164 4.54 9.44 1.60
CA ILE A 164 4.30 9.43 3.04
C ILE A 164 4.70 10.80 3.57
N ASN A 165 3.73 11.51 4.15
CA ASN A 165 3.97 12.74 4.87
C ASN A 165 3.20 12.68 6.20
N GLY A 166 3.89 12.25 7.25
CA GLY A 166 3.32 11.91 8.56
C GLY A 166 3.12 10.42 8.77
N LYS A 167 2.17 10.06 9.63
CA LYS A 167 1.87 8.68 10.02
C LYS A 167 0.77 8.08 9.16
N TRP A 168 1.03 6.93 8.56
CA TRP A 168 0.07 6.09 7.86
C TRP A 168 -0.21 4.83 8.67
N THR A 169 -1.45 4.35 8.61
CA THR A 169 -1.84 3.06 9.21
C THR A 169 -2.32 2.14 8.10
N ILE A 170 -1.69 0.98 8.00
CA ILE A 170 -2.00 -0.07 7.01
C ILE A 170 -2.70 -1.18 7.76
N TYR A 171 -3.94 -1.47 7.39
CA TYR A 171 -4.74 -2.56 7.94
C TYR A 171 -4.74 -3.74 6.97
N THR A 172 -4.70 -4.97 7.49
CA THR A 172 -4.82 -6.21 6.69
C THR A 172 -6.26 -6.68 6.50
N SER A 173 -7.22 -6.09 7.23
CA SER A 173 -8.63 -6.44 7.08
C SER A 173 -9.27 -5.65 5.93
N CYS A 174 -10.01 -6.33 5.06
CA CYS A 174 -10.74 -5.71 3.95
C CYS A 174 -12.04 -5.00 4.40
N ALA A 175 -12.15 -4.62 5.67
CA ALA A 175 -13.33 -3.91 6.14
C ALA A 175 -13.33 -2.49 5.55
N SER A 176 -14.49 -2.09 5.01
CA SER A 176 -14.71 -0.80 4.38
C SER A 176 -14.63 0.34 5.40
N LEU A 177 -13.43 0.80 5.74
CA LEU A 177 -13.22 2.02 6.54
C LEU A 177 -13.16 3.25 5.62
N SER A 178 -13.60 4.40 6.12
CA SER A 178 -13.84 5.60 5.32
C SER A 178 -12.56 6.25 4.78
N THR A 179 -12.70 6.92 3.64
CA THR A 179 -11.68 7.13 2.61
C THR A 179 -10.84 8.40 2.74
N SER A 180 -10.27 8.72 3.90
CA SER A 180 -9.40 9.92 4.01
C SER A 180 -7.97 9.66 4.49
N THR A 181 -7.68 8.51 5.10
CA THR A 181 -6.38 8.33 5.81
C THR A 181 -5.83 6.91 5.75
N ILE A 182 -6.48 6.00 5.02
CA ILE A 182 -6.18 4.56 5.06
C ILE A 182 -6.00 4.06 3.63
N LYS A 183 -4.87 3.39 3.37
CA LYS A 183 -4.55 2.78 2.08
C LYS A 183 -4.42 1.27 2.30
N TYR A 184 -5.24 0.51 1.58
CA TYR A 184 -5.46 -0.92 1.84
C TYR A 184 -4.58 -1.79 0.96
N VAL A 185 -4.11 -2.90 1.53
CA VAL A 185 -3.58 -4.03 0.78
C VAL A 185 -4.39 -5.25 1.15
N CYS A 186 -5.09 -5.81 0.16
CA CYS A 186 -5.82 -7.05 0.33
C CYS A 186 -4.91 -8.23 0.00
N LYS A 187 -4.50 -9.00 1.00
CA LYS A 187 -4.17 -10.42 0.80
C LYS A 187 -4.36 -11.18 2.11
N ASP A 188 -5.09 -12.29 1.99
CA ASP A 188 -5.35 -13.37 2.97
C ASP A 188 -5.39 -13.00 4.47
N LYS A 189 -6.57 -13.19 5.08
CA LYS A 189 -6.80 -12.95 6.51
C LYS A 189 -5.78 -13.70 7.37
N GLY A 190 -5.19 -13.02 8.36
CA GLY A 190 -4.30 -13.63 9.36
C GLY A 190 -2.81 -13.48 9.06
N PHE A 191 -2.44 -12.54 8.18
CA PHE A 191 -1.05 -12.20 7.93
C PHE A 191 -0.30 -11.87 9.23
N PHE A 192 -0.91 -11.10 10.13
CA PHE A 192 -0.26 -10.61 11.33
C PHE A 192 -0.61 -11.40 12.60
N SER A 193 -1.33 -12.52 12.52
CA SER A 193 -2.02 -13.08 13.71
C SER A 193 -1.16 -13.82 14.73
N ASP A 194 0.17 -13.91 14.57
CA ASP A 194 1.04 -14.60 15.54
C ASP A 194 1.87 -13.58 16.32
N THR A 195 1.65 -13.54 17.62
CA THR A 195 2.45 -12.77 18.57
C THR A 195 3.91 -13.22 18.51
N GLY A 196 4.85 -12.29 18.32
CA GLY A 196 6.30 -12.55 18.33
C GLY A 196 6.98 -12.49 16.96
N ASP A 197 6.25 -12.30 15.87
CA ASP A 197 6.84 -12.04 14.57
C ASP A 197 7.44 -10.62 14.48
N LYS A 198 8.35 -10.41 13.52
CA LYS A 198 8.84 -9.07 13.17
C LYS A 198 8.12 -8.59 11.92
N ALA A 199 7.67 -7.34 11.91
CA ALA A 199 7.34 -6.64 10.66
C ALA A 199 8.63 -6.06 10.07
N ILE A 200 8.86 -6.30 8.79
CA ILE A 200 10.00 -5.80 8.04
C ILE A 200 9.46 -5.02 6.84
N LEU A 201 9.77 -3.74 6.76
CA LEU A 201 9.48 -2.87 5.63
C LEU A 201 10.63 -2.95 4.64
N LYS A 202 10.32 -3.28 3.39
CA LYS A 202 11.27 -3.35 2.28
C LYS A 202 10.88 -2.39 1.15
N ASP A 203 11.90 -1.85 0.48
CA ASP A 203 11.72 -1.05 -0.74
C ASP A 203 11.36 -1.92 -1.96
N GLU A 204 11.19 -1.28 -3.12
CA GLU A 204 10.86 -1.93 -4.40
C GLU A 204 11.93 -2.91 -4.91
N VAL A 205 13.16 -2.82 -4.41
CA VAL A 205 14.29 -3.69 -4.79
C VAL A 205 14.52 -4.79 -3.74
N GLY A 206 13.78 -4.76 -2.63
CA GLY A 206 13.85 -5.71 -1.54
C GLY A 206 14.82 -5.34 -0.41
N ASN A 207 15.39 -4.14 -0.41
CA ASN A 207 16.24 -3.69 0.70
C ASN A 207 15.40 -3.41 1.94
N VAL A 208 15.92 -3.78 3.12
CA VAL A 208 15.24 -3.51 4.39
C VAL A 208 15.39 -2.03 4.75
N ILE A 209 14.25 -1.33 4.84
CA ILE A 209 14.16 0.07 5.28
C ILE A 209 13.96 0.13 6.81
N SER A 210 13.10 -0.72 7.35
CA SER A 210 12.72 -0.67 8.76
C SER A 210 12.29 -2.04 9.27
N GLU A 211 12.54 -2.32 10.55
CA GLU A 211 11.99 -3.49 11.23
C GLU A 211 11.43 -3.13 12.61
N MET A 212 10.39 -3.84 13.01
CA MET A 212 9.77 -3.73 14.34
C MET A 212 9.30 -5.10 14.80
N ALA A 213 9.70 -5.51 16.01
CA ALA A 213 9.08 -6.64 16.69
C ALA A 213 7.69 -6.23 17.21
N GLY A 214 6.70 -7.11 17.10
CA GLY A 214 5.37 -6.89 17.66
C GLY A 214 4.97 -7.80 18.79
#